data_AF-A0A5K0XSW3-F1
#
_entry.id   AF-A0A5K0XSW3-F1
#
_cell.length_a   1.000
_cell.length_b   1.000
_cell.length_c   1.000
_cell.angle_alpha   90.00
_cell.angle_beta   90.00
_cell.angle_gamma   90.00
#
_symmetry.space_group_name_H-M   'P 1'
#
loop_
_entity.id
_entity.type
_entity.pdbx_description
1 polymer ?
#
loop_
_entity_poly.entity_id
_entity_poly.type
_entity_poly.pdbx_seq_one_letter_code
_entity_poly.pdbx_strand_id
1 'polypeptide(L)' 'MAGAQCCENPPSLNPSCGEGSVECLVGSIKAYVTGSVSSKKAVILASDVFG' A
#
# COMPACT_ATOMS: atom_id res chain seq x y z
N MET A 1 15.81 -3.94 -11.08
CA MET A 1 16.90 -3.29 -10.32
C MET A 1 16.59 -1.82 -10.25
N ALA A 2 16.45 -1.25 -9.05
CA ALA A 2 16.23 0.18 -8.92
C ALA A 2 17.51 0.93 -9.36
N GLY A 3 17.39 1.98 -10.18
CA GLY A 3 18.54 2.74 -10.68
C GLY A 3 19.24 3.56 -9.59
N ALA A 4 20.36 4.21 -9.92
CA ALA A 4 21.16 5.02 -8.98
C ALA A 4 20.34 6.01 -8.14
N GLN A 5 19.33 6.62 -8.77
CA GLN A 5 18.36 7.53 -8.14
C GLN A 5 17.54 6.92 -6.98
N CYS A 6 17.40 5.60 -6.89
CA CYS A 6 16.77 4.93 -5.75
C CYS A 6 17.75 4.61 -4.60
N CYS A 7 19.07 4.61 -4.87
CA CYS A 7 20.12 4.22 -3.93
C CYS A 7 20.91 5.42 -3.36
N GLU A 8 20.98 6.54 -4.09
CA GLU A 8 21.73 7.73 -3.67
C GLU A 8 20.95 8.63 -2.70
N ASN A 9 19.61 8.59 -2.74
CA ASN A 9 18.74 9.37 -1.87
C ASN A 9 17.56 8.53 -1.37
N PRO A 10 17.80 7.44 -0.61
CA PRO A 10 16.70 6.66 -0.08
C PRO A 10 15.88 7.53 0.89
N PRO A 11 14.54 7.42 0.87
CA PRO A 11 13.73 8.07 1.90
C PRO A 11 14.14 7.52 3.27
N SER A 12 14.23 8.40 4.26
CA SER A 12 14.42 7.97 5.65
C SER A 12 13.26 7.06 6.05
N LEU A 13 13.57 5.80 6.39
CA LEU A 13 12.55 4.85 6.82
C LEU A 13 11.90 5.34 8.11
N ASN A 14 10.62 5.70 8.02
CA ASN A 14 9.81 6.03 9.17
C ASN A 14 9.24 4.72 9.74
N PRO A 15 9.58 4.31 10.98
CA PRO A 15 9.02 3.10 11.59
C PRO A 15 7.51 3.18 11.82
N SER A 16 6.92 4.38 11.74
CA SER A 16 5.47 4.61 11.76
C SER A 16 4.82 4.56 10.37
N CYS A 17 5.58 4.30 9.29
CA CYS A 17 5.01 4.06 7.96
C CYS A 17 4.62 2.59 7.77
N GLY A 18 3.62 2.33 6.92
CA GLY A 18 3.22 0.97 6.56
C GLY A 18 2.15 0.34 7.48
N GLU A 19 1.35 1.14 8.17
CA GLU A 19 0.24 0.70 9.04
C GLU A 19 -0.93 0.01 8.29
N GLY A 20 -0.71 -0.42 7.04
CA GLY A 20 -1.71 -1.17 6.29
C GLY A 20 -1.71 -2.65 6.64
N SER A 21 -2.89 -3.26 6.62
CA SER A 21 -3.12 -4.68 6.85
C SER A 21 -3.73 -5.34 5.62
N VAL A 22 -3.62 -6.67 5.55
CA VAL A 22 -4.36 -7.46 4.56
C VAL A 22 -5.73 -7.77 5.15
N GLU A 23 -6.77 -7.19 4.55
CA GLU A 23 -8.16 -7.40 4.95
C GLU A 23 -8.89 -8.29 3.94
N CYS A 24 -9.84 -9.09 4.43
CA CYS A 24 -10.74 -9.86 3.58
C CYS A 24 -11.98 -9.04 3.27
N LEU A 25 -12.07 -8.55 2.03
CA LEU A 25 -13.24 -7.87 1.52
C LEU A 25 -14.34 -8.87 1.12
N VAL A 26 -15.54 -8.35 0.86
CA VAL A 26 -16.70 -9.14 0.41
C VAL A 26 -16.32 -10.02 -0.79
N GLY A 27 -16.71 -11.29 -0.77
CA GLY A 27 -16.39 -12.25 -1.83
C GLY A 27 -14.99 -12.87 -1.72
N SER A 28 -14.41 -12.92 -0.52
CA SER A 28 -13.11 -13.57 -0.25
C SER A 28 -11.92 -12.92 -0.97
N ILE A 29 -12.05 -11.65 -1.37
CA ILE A 29 -10.97 -10.89 -1.99
C ILE A 29 -10.06 -10.37 -0.88
N LYS A 30 -8.80 -10.82 -0.87
CA LYS A 30 -7.77 -10.26 0.01
C LYS A 30 -7.26 -8.97 -0.60
N ALA A 31 -7.35 -7.87 0.14
CA ALA A 31 -6.85 -6.56 -0.28
C ALA A 31 -5.93 -5.98 0.77
N TYR A 32 -4.87 -5.31 0.34
CA TYR A 32 -4.07 -4.48 1.23
C TYR A 32 -4.81 -3.16 1.46
N VAL A 33 -5.16 -2.87 2.71
CA VAL A 33 -5.91 -1.68 3.12
C VAL A 33 -5.01 -0.82 3.97
N THR A 34 -5.02 0.49 3.72
CA THR A 34 -4.27 1.48 4.49
C THR A 34 -5.06 2.78 4.61
N GLY A 35 -4.75 3.59 5.61
CA GLY A 35 -5.47 4.83 5.94
C GLY A 35 -6.46 4.67 7.09
N SER A 36 -7.13 5.77 7.46
CA SER A 36 -8.02 5.79 8.62
C SER A 36 -9.32 5.02 8.40
N VAL A 37 -9.68 4.14 9.34
CA VAL A 37 -10.95 3.39 9.36
C VAL A 37 -12.18 4.32 9.45
N SER A 38 -12.02 5.54 9.97
CA SER A 38 -13.08 6.54 10.06
C SER A 38 -13.30 7.32 8.75
N SER A 39 -12.45 7.10 7.74
CA SER A 39 -12.57 7.80 6.46
C SER A 39 -13.86 7.40 5.74
N LYS A 40 -14.63 8.41 5.31
CA LYS A 40 -15.81 8.22 4.45
C LYS A 40 -15.47 8.13 2.95
N LYS A 41 -14.19 8.24 2.61
CA LYS A 41 -13.68 8.20 1.23
C LYS A 41 -12.61 7.11 1.13
N ALA A 42 -12.66 6.36 0.04
CA ALA A 42 -11.69 5.30 -0.26
C ALA A 42 -11.22 5.43 -1.72
N VAL A 43 -9.98 5.01 -1.98
CA VAL A 43 -9.41 4.87 -3.32
C VAL A 43 -9.06 3.40 -3.50
N ILE A 44 -9.49 2.80 -4.62
CA ILE A 44 -9.24 1.39 -4.94
C ILE A 44 -8.25 1.34 -6.11
N LEU A 45 -7.16 0.62 -5.91
CA LEU A 45 -6.21 0.28 -6.96
C LEU A 45 -6.51 -1.14 -7.42
N ALA A 46 -6.97 -1.29 -8.66
CA ALA A 46 -7.23 -2.58 -9.29
C ALA A 46 -6.39 -2.70 -10.55
N SER A 47 -5.65 -3.81 -10.68
CA SER A 47 -4.87 -4.13 -11.87
C SER A 47 -5.21 -5.56 -12.33
N ASP A 48 -5.25 -5.75 -13.64
CA ASP A 48 -5.46 -7.07 -14.26
C ASP A 48 -4.19 -7.94 -14.21
N VAL A 49 -3.03 -7.31 -14.06
CA VAL A 49 -1.71 -7.96 -14.03
C VAL A 49 -1.00 -7.64 -12.72
N PHE A 50 -0.31 -8.64 -12.16
CA PHE A 50 0.55 -8.47 -11.00
C PHE A 50 1.87 -7.81 -11.43
N GLY A 51 2.28 -6.74 -10.73
CA GLY A 51 3.54 -6.03 -10.96
C GLY A 51 4.75 -6.78 -10.45
#